data_AF-A0A367IPW2-F1
#
_entry.id   AF-A0A367IPW2-F1
#
_cell.length_a   1.000
_cell.length_b   1.000
_cell.length_c   1.000
_cell.angle_alpha   90.00
_cell.angle_beta   90.00
_cell.angle_gamma   90.00
#
_symmetry.space_group_name_H-M   'P 1'
#
loop_
_entity.id
_entity.type
_entity.pdbx_description
1 polymer ?
#
loop_
_entity_poly.entity_id
_entity_poly.type
_entity_poly.pdbx_seq_one_letter_code
_entity_poly.pdbx_strand_id
1 'polypeptide(L)'
;MVASTSLEVVPDDPTAYKTQQYWEERYQKEDSDTTFDWFKTYAELKPLLNEAIPNREAKILMLGCGNSTLGEDMYNDGYKNITNIDYSKTVIENMKSRCVDKPEMTWLEMDIRDLKFDDESFDAIIDKGTMDALMCDRGDVWDPSEELINDVKGEVDE
;
A
#
# COMPACT_ATOMS: atom_id res chain seq x y z
N MET A 1 -20.13 3.45 -2.23
CA MET A 1 -18.74 3.88 -1.97
C MET A 1 -18.64 5.36 -2.23
N VAL A 2 -18.26 6.14 -1.22
CA VAL A 2 -17.89 7.54 -1.39
C VAL A 2 -16.38 7.53 -1.59
N ALA A 3 -15.92 7.70 -2.83
CA ALA A 3 -14.51 7.98 -3.08
C ALA A 3 -14.21 9.38 -2.52
N SER A 4 -13.39 9.48 -1.48
CA SER A 4 -12.97 10.78 -0.99
C SER A 4 -12.09 11.42 -2.06
N THR A 5 -12.54 12.54 -2.64
CA THR A 5 -11.77 13.34 -3.60
C THR A 5 -11.35 14.68 -2.98
N SER A 6 -11.54 14.83 -1.66
CA SER A 6 -11.28 16.07 -0.95
C SER A 6 -9.78 16.26 -0.74
N LEU A 7 -9.26 17.42 -1.12
CA LEU A 7 -7.88 17.86 -0.80
C LEU A 7 -7.70 18.18 0.69
N GLU A 8 -8.77 18.10 1.51
CA GLU A 8 -8.73 18.29 2.96
C GLU A 8 -7.90 17.21 3.69
N VAL A 9 -7.47 16.17 2.99
CA VAL A 9 -6.70 15.05 3.58
C VAL A 9 -5.20 15.13 3.31
N VAL A 10 -4.70 16.27 2.81
CA VAL A 10 -3.26 16.54 2.65
C VAL A 10 -2.73 17.20 3.93
N PRO A 11 -1.63 16.71 4.55
CA PRO A 11 -1.05 17.34 5.73
C PRO A 11 -0.43 18.69 5.37
N ASP A 12 -0.42 19.62 6.33
CA ASP A 12 0.27 20.91 6.18
C ASP A 12 1.78 20.73 5.96
N ASP A 13 2.36 19.68 6.56
CA ASP A 13 3.73 19.25 6.33
C ASP A 13 3.79 17.95 5.51
N PRO A 14 4.28 17.97 4.27
CA PRO A 14 4.38 16.77 3.44
C PRO A 14 5.18 15.64 4.08
N THR A 15 6.20 15.94 4.89
CA THR A 15 7.01 14.89 5.53
C THR A 15 6.22 14.06 6.54
N ALA A 16 5.02 14.50 6.94
CA ALA A 16 4.12 13.71 7.75
C ALA A 16 3.75 12.38 7.08
N TYR A 17 3.76 12.31 5.73
CA TYR A 17 3.51 11.07 4.99
C TYR A 17 4.51 9.95 5.30
N LYS A 18 5.72 10.27 5.79
CA LYS A 18 6.69 9.26 6.24
C LYS A 18 6.31 8.59 7.55
N THR A 19 5.39 9.18 8.32
CA THR A 19 5.13 8.79 9.70
C THR A 19 3.94 7.85 9.78
N GLN A 20 4.13 6.71 10.45
CA GLN A 20 3.04 5.80 10.80
C GLN A 20 1.91 6.54 11.54
N GLN A 21 2.26 7.49 12.42
CA GLN A 21 1.29 8.29 13.17
C GLN A 21 0.30 9.04 12.28
N TYR A 22 0.78 9.71 11.23
CA TYR A 22 -0.11 10.44 10.32
C TYR A 22 -1.15 9.51 9.68
N TRP A 23 -0.71 8.36 9.18
CA TRP A 23 -1.61 7.40 8.52
C TRP A 23 -2.58 6.76 9.51
N GLU A 24 -2.10 6.36 10.68
CA GLU A 24 -2.95 5.81 11.75
C GLU A 24 -4.04 6.83 12.14
N GLU A 25 -3.68 8.10 12.36
CA GLU A 25 -4.65 9.17 12.67
C GLU A 25 -5.64 9.42 11.53
N ARG A 26 -5.19 9.34 10.27
CA ARG A 26 -6.05 9.48 9.10
C ARG A 26 -7.09 8.37 9.09
N TYR A 27 -6.65 7.12 9.18
CA TYR A 27 -7.54 5.96 9.08
C TYR A 27 -8.48 5.80 10.29
N GLN A 28 -8.13 6.34 11.46
CA GLN A 28 -9.03 6.42 12.61
C GLN A 28 -10.16 7.44 12.43
N LYS A 29 -9.96 8.47 11.59
CA LYS A 29 -10.96 9.53 11.34
C LYS A 29 -11.89 9.19 10.18
N GLU A 30 -11.45 8.36 9.25
CA GLU A 30 -12.26 7.90 8.12
C GLU A 30 -13.22 6.78 8.54
N ASP A 31 -14.44 6.79 8.01
CA ASP A 31 -15.36 5.65 8.18
C ASP A 31 -14.75 4.40 7.54
N SER A 32 -15.02 3.20 8.08
CA SER A 32 -14.44 1.93 7.60
C SER A 32 -14.72 1.63 6.12
N ASP A 33 -15.83 2.16 5.59
CA ASP A 33 -16.25 1.99 4.20
C ASP A 33 -15.65 3.05 3.25
N THR A 34 -14.85 3.97 3.79
CA THR A 34 -14.10 4.95 3.01
C THR A 34 -13.04 4.25 2.18
N THR A 35 -13.00 4.61 0.91
CA THR A 35 -12.01 4.11 -0.05
C THR A 35 -11.27 5.28 -0.65
N PHE A 36 -9.97 5.12 -0.82
CA PHE A 36 -9.13 6.12 -1.45
C PHE A 36 -8.03 5.45 -2.27
N ASP A 37 -7.92 5.83 -3.54
CA ASP A 37 -6.83 5.41 -4.41
C ASP A 37 -5.89 6.58 -4.67
N TRP A 38 -4.66 6.45 -4.17
CA TRP A 38 -3.56 7.26 -4.67
C TRP A 38 -3.27 6.89 -6.14
N PHE A 39 -3.15 7.94 -6.95
CA PHE A 39 -2.78 7.94 -8.38
C PHE A 39 -3.77 7.29 -9.35
N LYS A 40 -3.90 5.96 -9.32
CA LYS A 40 -4.59 5.17 -10.34
C LYS A 40 -5.44 4.08 -9.72
N THR A 41 -6.62 3.87 -10.29
CA THR A 41 -7.53 2.78 -9.93
C THR A 41 -7.14 1.46 -10.60
N TYR A 42 -7.70 0.32 -10.15
CA TYR A 42 -7.48 -0.96 -10.84
C TYR A 42 -7.88 -0.91 -12.31
N ALA A 43 -9.01 -0.26 -12.64
CA ALA A 43 -9.49 -0.18 -14.02
C ALA A 43 -8.46 0.45 -14.97
N GLU A 44 -7.69 1.44 -14.49
CA GLU A 44 -6.63 2.09 -15.27
C GLU A 44 -5.36 1.25 -15.35
N LEU A 45 -5.03 0.50 -14.29
CA LEU A 45 -3.82 -0.34 -14.20
C LEU A 45 -4.00 -1.73 -14.81
N LYS A 46 -5.24 -2.21 -14.96
CA LYS A 46 -5.57 -3.58 -15.39
C LYS A 46 -4.83 -4.04 -16.64
N PRO A 47 -4.68 -3.25 -17.72
CA PRO A 47 -3.93 -3.70 -18.89
C PRO A 47 -2.46 -4.02 -18.56
N LEU A 48 -1.81 -3.18 -17.75
CA LEU A 48 -0.41 -3.35 -17.35
C LEU A 48 -0.26 -4.52 -16.38
N LEU A 49 -1.16 -4.65 -15.41
CA LEU A 49 -1.16 -5.75 -14.46
C LEU A 49 -1.41 -7.10 -15.15
N ASN A 50 -2.25 -7.15 -16.17
CA ASN A 50 -2.47 -8.38 -16.95
C ASN A 50 -1.25 -8.79 -17.78
N GLU A 51 -0.48 -7.81 -18.28
CA GLU A 51 0.76 -8.07 -18.99
C GLU A 51 1.87 -8.54 -18.04
N ALA A 52 2.03 -7.85 -16.91
CA ALA A 52 3.06 -8.14 -15.92
C ALA A 52 2.78 -9.40 -15.09
N ILE A 53 1.51 -9.67 -14.77
CA ILE A 53 1.06 -10.77 -13.92
C ILE A 53 -0.01 -11.59 -14.65
N PRO A 54 0.34 -12.30 -15.73
CA PRO A 54 -0.65 -13.04 -16.53
C PRO A 54 -1.23 -14.24 -15.78
N ASN A 55 -0.52 -14.78 -14.79
CA ASN A 55 -0.97 -15.90 -13.98
C ASN A 55 -1.89 -15.45 -12.85
N ARG A 56 -3.16 -15.89 -12.88
CA ARG A 56 -4.17 -15.59 -11.84
C ARG A 56 -3.92 -16.29 -10.50
N GLU A 57 -3.10 -17.34 -10.50
CA GLU A 57 -2.69 -18.05 -9.30
C GLU A 57 -1.42 -17.48 -8.66
N ALA A 58 -0.82 -16.43 -9.25
CA ALA A 58 0.39 -15.78 -8.71
C ALA A 58 0.16 -15.31 -7.27
N LYS A 59 1.15 -15.54 -6.41
CA LYS A 59 1.21 -14.99 -5.04
C LYS A 59 1.65 -13.54 -5.13
N ILE A 60 0.77 -12.63 -4.74
CA ILE A 60 0.97 -11.19 -4.87
C ILE A 60 1.10 -10.58 -3.48
N LEU A 61 2.12 -9.75 -3.28
CA LEU A 61 2.27 -8.89 -2.12
C LEU A 61 1.93 -7.43 -2.49
N MET A 62 0.98 -6.84 -1.77
CA MET A 62 0.61 -5.43 -1.90
C MET A 62 1.27 -4.65 -0.76
N LEU A 63 2.23 -3.78 -1.11
CA LEU A 63 2.95 -2.94 -0.16
C LEU A 63 2.14 -1.66 0.13
N GLY A 64 1.98 -1.33 1.42
CA GLY A 64 1.21 -0.15 1.88
C GLY A 64 -0.17 -0.08 1.25
N CYS A 65 -0.98 -1.12 1.47
CA CYS A 65 -2.25 -1.27 0.78
C CYS A 65 -3.24 -0.14 1.09
N GLY A 66 -3.11 0.52 2.24
CA GLY A 66 -4.04 1.55 2.71
C GLY A 66 -5.49 1.07 2.65
N ASN A 67 -6.40 2.00 2.34
CA ASN A 67 -7.82 1.72 2.10
C ASN A 67 -8.21 1.69 0.61
N SER A 68 -7.22 1.47 -0.27
CA SER A 68 -7.41 1.32 -1.72
C SER A 68 -8.30 0.12 -2.06
N THR A 69 -9.06 0.21 -3.16
CA THR A 69 -9.80 -0.94 -3.69
C THR A 69 -8.96 -1.82 -4.62
N LEU A 70 -7.69 -1.47 -4.90
CA LEU A 70 -6.86 -2.17 -5.90
C LEU A 70 -6.80 -3.68 -5.64
N GLY A 71 -6.50 -4.10 -4.41
CA GLY A 71 -6.46 -5.52 -4.03
C GLY A 71 -7.82 -6.21 -4.15
N GLU A 72 -8.90 -5.54 -3.76
CA GLU A 72 -10.27 -6.08 -3.88
C GLU A 72 -10.71 -6.23 -5.33
N ASP A 73 -10.39 -5.26 -6.17
CA ASP A 73 -10.74 -5.26 -7.58
C ASP A 73 -9.94 -6.31 -8.35
N MET A 74 -8.65 -6.46 -8.03
CA MET A 74 -7.83 -7.58 -8.52
C MET A 74 -8.41 -8.94 -8.09
N TYR A 75 -8.83 -9.06 -6.83
CA TYR A 75 -9.47 -10.26 -6.32
C TYR A 75 -10.75 -10.61 -7.07
N ASN A 76 -11.58 -9.60 -7.34
CA ASN A 76 -12.81 -9.74 -8.13
C ASN A 76 -12.52 -10.12 -9.61
N ASP A 77 -11.35 -9.75 -10.13
CA ASP A 77 -10.87 -10.10 -11.48
C ASP A 77 -10.09 -11.43 -11.56
N GLY A 78 -10.04 -12.18 -10.46
CA GLY A 78 -9.57 -13.56 -10.42
C GLY A 78 -8.23 -13.79 -9.75
N TYR A 79 -7.52 -12.76 -9.29
CA TYR A 79 -6.28 -12.95 -8.51
C TYR A 79 -6.62 -13.31 -7.07
N LYS A 80 -6.54 -14.59 -6.69
CA LYS A 80 -7.01 -15.05 -5.37
C LYS A 80 -5.94 -15.02 -4.27
N ASN A 81 -4.67 -15.09 -4.64
CA ASN A 81 -3.55 -15.21 -3.69
C ASN A 81 -2.91 -13.83 -3.40
N ILE A 82 -3.68 -12.93 -2.78
CA ILE A 82 -3.23 -11.55 -2.48
C ILE A 82 -2.98 -11.39 -0.98
N THR A 83 -1.75 -11.06 -0.62
CA THR A 83 -1.36 -10.61 0.72
C THR A 83 -1.21 -9.10 0.72
N ASN A 84 -1.89 -8.43 1.64
CA ASN A 84 -1.92 -6.97 1.76
C ASN A 84 -1.28 -6.59 3.08
N ILE A 85 -0.30 -5.69 3.01
CA ILE A 85 0.38 -5.18 4.18
C ILE A 85 0.31 -3.67 4.27
N ASP A 86 0.22 -3.17 5.50
CA ASP A 86 0.31 -1.77 5.85
C ASP A 86 0.77 -1.68 7.30
N TYR A 87 1.58 -0.69 7.66
CA TYR A 87 1.99 -0.50 9.04
C TYR A 87 0.91 0.13 9.92
N SER A 88 -0.21 0.60 9.35
CA SER A 88 -1.35 1.14 10.08
C SER A 88 -2.25 0.00 10.53
N LYS A 89 -2.33 -0.20 11.85
CA LYS A 89 -3.19 -1.23 12.42
C LYS A 89 -4.66 -0.95 12.10
N THR A 90 -5.08 0.31 12.19
CA THR A 90 -6.47 0.69 11.94
C THR A 90 -6.90 0.34 10.52
N VAL A 91 -6.05 0.61 9.52
CA VAL A 91 -6.44 0.31 8.13
C VAL A 91 -6.51 -1.19 7.88
N ILE A 92 -5.57 -1.97 8.43
CA ILE A 92 -5.60 -3.43 8.32
C ILE A 92 -6.85 -4.03 8.94
N GLU A 93 -7.27 -3.56 10.11
CA GLU A 93 -8.50 -4.03 10.76
C GLU A 93 -9.75 -3.65 9.95
N ASN A 94 -9.81 -2.41 9.43
CA ASN A 94 -10.90 -1.93 8.58
C ASN A 94 -11.02 -2.76 7.30
N MET A 95 -9.90 -2.98 6.59
CA MET A 95 -9.85 -3.76 5.36
C MET A 95 -10.23 -5.22 5.58
N LYS A 96 -9.73 -5.83 6.67
CA LYS A 96 -10.10 -7.21 7.03
C LYS A 96 -11.60 -7.36 7.28
N SER A 97 -12.23 -6.37 7.93
CA SER A 97 -13.68 -6.35 8.15
C SER A 97 -14.44 -6.16 6.83
N ARG A 98 -13.98 -5.23 5.98
CA ARG A 98 -14.59 -4.90 4.69
C ARG A 98 -14.55 -6.06 3.70
N CYS A 99 -13.46 -6.84 3.72
CA CYS A 99 -13.20 -7.94 2.81
C CYS A 99 -13.49 -9.32 3.42
N VAL A 100 -14.39 -9.40 4.40
CA VAL A 100 -14.77 -10.68 5.06
C VAL A 100 -15.32 -11.73 4.08
N ASP A 101 -15.86 -11.29 2.94
CA ASP A 101 -16.35 -12.13 1.85
C ASP A 101 -15.26 -12.62 0.87
N LYS A 102 -13.99 -12.27 1.13
CA LYS A 102 -12.81 -12.60 0.31
C LYS A 102 -11.78 -13.38 1.15
N PRO A 103 -12.12 -14.60 1.61
CA PRO A 103 -11.36 -15.29 2.66
C PRO A 103 -9.93 -15.69 2.26
N GLU A 104 -9.61 -15.72 0.97
CA GLU A 104 -8.26 -16.00 0.46
C GLU A 104 -7.32 -14.78 0.58
N MET A 105 -7.87 -13.57 0.73
CA MET A 105 -7.04 -12.38 0.95
C MET A 105 -6.46 -12.39 2.36
N THR A 106 -5.16 -12.14 2.45
CA THR A 106 -4.44 -11.98 3.72
C THR A 106 -4.20 -10.50 4.00
N TRP A 107 -4.38 -10.08 5.26
CA TRP A 107 -4.22 -8.70 5.73
C TRP A 107 -3.33 -8.70 6.97
N LEU A 108 -2.17 -8.04 6.91
CA LEU A 108 -1.17 -8.06 7.99
C LEU A 108 -0.68 -6.65 8.29
N GLU A 109 -0.57 -6.32 9.57
CA GLU A 109 0.16 -5.14 10.03
C GLU A 109 1.66 -5.40 9.89
N MET A 110 2.35 -4.65 9.02
CA MET A 110 3.77 -4.85 8.74
C MET A 110 4.40 -3.58 8.16
N ASP A 111 5.62 -3.24 8.62
CA ASP A 111 6.46 -2.21 8.01
C ASP A 111 7.19 -2.82 6.79
N ILE A 112 7.18 -2.11 5.66
CA ILE A 112 7.79 -2.59 4.43
C ILE A 112 9.33 -2.67 4.52
N ARG A 113 9.94 -1.96 5.47
CA ARG A 113 11.38 -2.00 5.77
C ARG A 113 11.78 -3.18 6.65
N ASP A 114 10.81 -3.97 7.10
CA ASP A 114 11.03 -5.11 8.00
C ASP A 114 10.07 -6.26 7.67
N LEU A 115 10.12 -6.73 6.41
CA LEU A 115 9.28 -7.80 5.92
C LEU A 115 9.55 -9.12 6.67
N LYS A 116 8.48 -9.76 7.14
CA LYS A 116 8.53 -11.01 7.91
C LYS A 116 8.14 -12.23 7.08
N PHE A 117 8.58 -12.25 5.84
CA PHE A 117 8.35 -13.35 4.90
C PHE A 117 9.67 -14.07 4.60
N ASP A 118 9.57 -15.35 4.25
CA ASP A 118 10.74 -16.08 3.74
C ASP A 118 11.10 -15.55 2.34
N ASP A 119 12.37 -15.64 1.97
CA ASP A 119 12.84 -15.31 0.63
C ASP A 119 12.05 -16.08 -0.44
N GLU A 120 11.88 -15.47 -1.62
CA GLU A 120 11.20 -16.08 -2.77
C GLU A 120 9.75 -16.52 -2.49
N SER A 121 9.08 -15.92 -1.50
CA SER A 121 7.69 -16.27 -1.13
C SER A 121 6.61 -15.77 -2.09
N PHE A 122 6.89 -14.75 -2.89
CA PHE A 122 5.93 -14.07 -3.77
C PHE A 122 6.39 -14.08 -5.23
N ASP A 123 5.44 -14.21 -6.14
CA ASP A 123 5.68 -14.16 -7.58
C ASP A 123 5.67 -12.72 -8.11
N ALA A 124 4.96 -11.81 -7.43
CA ALA A 124 4.89 -10.40 -7.77
C ALA A 124 4.69 -9.54 -6.52
N ILE A 125 5.28 -8.34 -6.56
CA ILE A 125 5.14 -7.32 -5.53
C ILE A 125 4.63 -6.04 -6.20
N ILE A 126 3.61 -5.42 -5.61
CA ILE A 126 3.00 -4.19 -6.12
C ILE A 126 3.16 -3.10 -5.07
N ASP A 127 3.77 -2.00 -5.48
CA ASP A 127 3.72 -0.72 -4.77
C ASP A 127 2.86 0.28 -5.56
N LYS A 128 1.98 0.99 -4.86
CA LYS A 128 1.21 2.10 -5.40
C LYS A 128 1.14 3.24 -4.38
N GLY A 129 2.25 3.97 -4.27
CA GLY A 129 2.35 5.19 -3.47
C GLY A 129 2.97 5.05 -2.10
N THR A 130 3.38 3.84 -1.72
CA THR A 130 4.04 3.59 -0.45
C THR A 130 5.47 4.10 -0.51
N MET A 131 6.17 3.88 -1.63
CA MET A 131 7.51 4.44 -1.81
C MET A 131 7.48 5.98 -1.88
N ASP A 132 6.44 6.58 -2.48
CA ASP A 132 6.24 8.04 -2.47
C ASP A 132 6.09 8.57 -1.03
N ALA A 133 5.38 7.84 -0.16
CA ALA A 133 5.23 8.19 1.25
C ALA A 133 6.55 8.04 2.02
N LEU A 134 7.28 6.94 1.80
CA LEU A 134 8.58 6.67 2.44
C LEU A 134 9.63 7.72 2.04
N MET A 135 9.67 8.11 0.77
CA MET A 135 10.63 9.07 0.23
C MET A 135 10.14 10.52 0.30
N CYS A 136 9.03 10.79 1.02
CA CYS A 136 8.44 12.13 1.11
C CYS A 136 9.30 13.05 1.98
N ASP A 137 10.34 13.63 1.39
CA ASP A 137 11.33 14.45 2.10
C ASP A 137 11.30 15.93 1.68
N ARG A 138 11.88 16.79 2.52
CA ARG A 138 12.22 18.16 2.16
C ARG A 138 13.68 18.22 1.74
N GLY A 139 13.96 18.68 0.54
CA GLY A 139 15.34 18.84 0.08
C GLY A 139 15.47 18.80 -1.42
N ASP A 140 16.72 18.70 -1.88
CA ASP A 140 17.02 18.44 -3.28
C ASP A 140 16.83 16.94 -3.54
N VAL A 141 15.99 16.60 -4.53
CA VAL A 141 15.78 15.21 -4.94
C VAL A 141 17.05 14.57 -5.51
N TRP A 142 18.05 15.37 -5.88
CA TRP A 142 19.37 14.94 -6.35
C TRP A 142 20.43 14.90 -5.24
N ASP A 143 20.13 15.43 -4.05
CA ASP A 143 20.97 15.40 -2.85
C ASP A 143 20.10 15.11 -1.61
N PRO A 144 19.56 13.87 -1.51
CA PRO A 144 18.62 13.49 -0.45
C PRO A 144 19.29 13.49 0.94
N SER A 145 18.49 13.57 1.99
CA SER A 145 18.99 13.54 3.37
C SER A 145 19.73 12.23 3.67
N GLU A 146 20.70 12.27 4.60
CA GLU A 146 21.42 11.06 5.04
C GLU A 146 20.47 9.98 5.59
N GLU A 147 19.38 10.39 6.23
CA GLU A 147 18.32 9.50 6.71
C GLU A 147 17.66 8.76 5.54
N LEU A 148 17.19 9.48 4.52
CA LEU A 148 16.59 8.88 3.33
C LEU A 148 17.59 7.98 2.58
N ILE A 149 18.86 8.38 2.50
CA ILE A 149 19.91 7.55 1.91
C ILE A 149 20.09 6.26 2.70
N ASN A 150 20.11 6.30 4.03
CA ASN A 150 20.29 5.11 4.87
C ASN A 150 19.08 4.19 4.79
N ASP A 151 17.87 4.76 4.82
CA ASP A 151 16.62 4.00 4.66
C ASP A 151 16.62 3.27 3.32
N VAL A 152 16.99 3.90 2.21
CA VAL A 152 17.02 3.24 0.89
C VAL A 152 18.17 2.25 0.76
N LYS A 153 19.37 2.59 1.25
CA LYS A 153 20.54 1.70 1.15
C LYS A 153 20.39 0.43 1.97
N GLY A 154 19.75 0.52 3.13
CA GLY A 154 19.45 -0.64 3.97
C GLY A 154 18.67 -1.73 3.23
N GLU A 155 17.91 -1.36 2.19
CA GLU A 155 17.07 -2.27 1.41
C GLU A 155 17.71 -2.74 0.08
N VAL A 156 18.82 -2.14 -0.35
CA VAL A 156 19.46 -2.43 -1.65
C VAL A 156 20.82 -3.13 -1.49
N ASP A 157 21.52 -2.83 -0.41
CA ASP A 157 22.83 -3.42 -0.11
C ASP A 157 22.66 -4.68 0.76
N GLU A 158 22.34 -5.82 0.12
CA GLU A 158 22.53 -7.18 0.65
C GLU A 158 23.88 -7.79 0.25
#